data_AF-A0A2G5UIM1-F1
#
_entry.id   AF-A0A2G5UIM1-F1
#
_cell.length_a   1.000
_cell.length_b   1.000
_cell.length_c   1.000
_cell.angle_alpha   90.00
_cell.angle_beta   90.00
_cell.angle_gamma   90.00
#
_symmetry.space_group_name_H-M   'P 1'
#
loop_
_entity.id
_entity.type
_entity.pdbx_description
1 polymer ?
#
loop_
_entity_poly.entity_id
_entity_poly.type
_entity_poly.pdbx_seq_one_letter_code
_entity_poly.pdbx_strand_id
1 'polypeptide(L)'
;MSDRPVDDLIVAHLTARIPNETEEERLYGIVVENQMHWKKHSMTCQQKVKIRGRFTTTQCRFGFPRPMLRRTFVFENKNRRYSIPGVTRRTYFIARRASKVNNYNAAILLFWKANIDLQYVPADATDIVNYITSYTTKGEKAKKDRERQHGQVRNGRNVHIQSFVPNWIGHLQQEGNWSS
;
A
#
# COMPACT_ATOMS: atom_id res chain seq x y z
N MET A 1 -17.10 -25.82 13.42
CA MET A 1 -16.09 -24.91 12.84
C MET A 1 -15.00 -24.81 13.89
N SER A 2 -13.82 -25.42 13.68
CA SER A 2 -12.79 -25.45 14.74
C SER A 2 -12.26 -24.02 14.97
N ASP A 3 -12.43 -23.48 16.17
CA ASP A 3 -11.88 -22.18 16.55
C ASP A 3 -10.37 -22.28 16.65
N ARG A 4 -9.68 -22.11 15.52
CA ARG A 4 -8.25 -21.79 15.53
C ARG A 4 -8.10 -20.32 15.92
N PRO A 5 -7.18 -19.99 16.84
CA PRO A 5 -6.81 -18.61 17.14
C PRO A 5 -6.50 -17.79 15.87
N VAL A 6 -6.89 -16.51 15.85
CA VAL A 6 -6.76 -15.64 14.65
C VAL A 6 -5.30 -15.45 14.23
N ASP A 7 -4.40 -15.40 15.20
CA ASP A 7 -2.96 -15.34 14.98
C ASP A 7 -2.44 -16.60 14.26
N ASP A 8 -2.96 -17.79 14.58
CA ASP A 8 -2.60 -19.02 13.87
C ASP A 8 -3.06 -18.97 12.41
N LEU A 9 -4.26 -18.45 12.13
CA LEU A 9 -4.74 -18.25 10.77
C LEU A 9 -3.83 -17.30 9.99
N ILE A 10 -3.43 -16.19 10.62
CA ILE A 10 -2.53 -15.22 10.01
C ILE A 10 -1.17 -15.88 9.73
N VAL A 11 -0.59 -16.59 10.70
CA VAL A 11 0.71 -17.25 10.54
C VAL A 11 0.67 -18.33 9.45
N ALA A 12 -0.44 -19.06 9.34
CA ALA A 12 -0.61 -20.10 8.33
C ALA A 12 -0.70 -19.56 6.90
N HIS A 13 -1.21 -18.34 6.70
CA HIS A 13 -1.51 -17.81 5.38
C HIS A 13 -0.72 -16.56 4.98
N LEU A 14 -0.08 -15.87 5.92
CA LEU A 14 0.69 -14.67 5.68
C LEU A 14 2.11 -14.82 6.20
N THR A 15 3.07 -14.46 5.36
CA THR A 15 4.47 -14.37 5.73
C THR A 15 5.10 -13.13 5.11
N ALA A 16 6.28 -12.79 5.60
CA ALA A 16 7.18 -11.84 4.97
C ALA A 16 8.63 -12.26 5.20
N ARG A 17 8.85 -13.57 5.22
CA ARG A 17 10.19 -14.15 5.25
C ARG A 17 10.86 -13.98 3.89
N ILE A 18 12.18 -13.99 3.89
CA ILE A 18 12.96 -14.24 2.69
C ILE A 18 13.13 -15.76 2.64
N PRO A 19 12.71 -16.44 1.56
CA PRO A 19 12.90 -17.89 1.40
C PRO A 19 14.36 -18.29 1.36
N ASN A 20 14.64 -19.58 1.54
CA ASN A 20 15.99 -20.10 1.35
C ASN A 20 16.33 -20.06 -0.16
N GLU A 21 17.51 -19.53 -0.49
CA GLU A 21 17.97 -19.34 -1.87
C GLU A 21 18.16 -20.66 -2.62
N THR A 22 18.62 -21.72 -1.95
CA THR A 22 18.88 -23.02 -2.56
C THR A 22 17.68 -23.97 -2.50
N GLU A 23 16.98 -24.02 -1.36
CA GLU A 23 15.86 -24.96 -1.18
C GLU A 23 14.55 -24.47 -1.81
N GLU A 24 14.37 -23.14 -1.90
CA GLU A 24 13.15 -22.50 -2.39
C GLU A 24 13.46 -21.47 -3.49
N GLU A 25 14.44 -21.77 -4.35
CA GLU A 25 15.00 -20.89 -5.39
C GLU A 25 13.93 -20.07 -6.14
N ARG A 26 12.88 -20.74 -6.63
CA ARG A 26 11.80 -20.08 -7.39
C ARG A 26 11.06 -19.03 -6.56
N LEU A 27 10.72 -19.36 -5.31
CA LEU A 27 10.03 -18.41 -4.43
C LEU A 27 10.98 -17.30 -3.98
N TYR A 28 12.24 -17.64 -3.72
CA TYR A 28 13.28 -16.67 -3.37
C TYR A 28 13.44 -15.60 -4.44
N GLY A 29 13.61 -16.00 -5.72
CA GLY A 29 13.74 -15.08 -6.84
C GLY A 29 12.57 -14.09 -6.91
N ILE A 30 11.33 -14.60 -6.89
CA ILE A 30 10.13 -13.75 -6.93
C ILE A 30 10.07 -12.81 -5.72
N VAL A 31 10.44 -13.26 -4.52
CA VAL A 31 10.40 -12.42 -3.32
C VAL A 31 11.42 -11.28 -3.42
N VAL A 32 12.65 -11.59 -3.82
CA VAL A 32 13.74 -10.60 -3.93
C VAL A 32 13.43 -9.57 -5.03
N GLU A 33 12.92 -10.02 -6.16
CA GLU A 33 12.63 -9.18 -7.32
C GLU A 33 11.37 -8.33 -7.10
N ASN A 34 10.26 -8.97 -6.70
CA ASN A 34 8.94 -8.39 -6.82
C ASN A 34 8.31 -8.03 -5.48
N GLN A 35 8.80 -8.56 -4.35
CA GLN A 35 8.13 -8.41 -3.06
C GLN A 35 8.85 -7.45 -2.10
N MET A 36 9.99 -6.90 -2.51
CA MET A 36 10.78 -5.96 -1.73
C MET A 36 10.32 -4.52 -1.91
N HIS A 37 10.13 -3.81 -0.80
CA HIS A 37 10.01 -2.37 -0.80
C HIS A 37 11.33 -1.72 -1.23
N TRP A 38 11.27 -0.67 -2.04
CA TRP A 38 12.45 0.01 -2.56
C TRP A 38 13.40 0.51 -1.47
N LYS A 39 14.71 0.46 -1.77
CA LYS A 39 15.75 0.95 -0.84
C LYS A 39 15.60 2.44 -0.55
N LYS A 40 15.34 3.24 -1.60
CA LYS A 40 15.06 4.68 -1.54
C LYS A 40 13.57 4.90 -1.75
N HIS A 41 12.97 5.79 -0.96
CA HIS A 41 11.56 6.14 -1.13
C HIS A 41 11.38 7.13 -2.29
N SER A 42 10.42 6.86 -3.18
CA SER A 42 9.94 7.84 -4.15
C SER A 42 9.06 8.90 -3.47
N MET A 43 8.80 10.01 -4.18
CA MET A 43 7.88 11.05 -3.71
C MET A 43 6.47 10.50 -3.43
N THR A 44 5.99 9.55 -4.24
CA THR A 44 4.66 8.92 -4.06
C THR A 44 4.65 7.89 -2.93
N CYS A 45 5.81 7.33 -2.59
CA CYS A 45 5.99 6.45 -1.47
C CYS A 45 6.01 7.22 -0.14
N GLN A 46 6.35 8.51 -0.16
CA GLN A 46 6.37 9.34 1.02
C GLN A 46 5.02 10.02 1.26
N GLN A 47 4.70 10.26 2.52
CA GLN A 47 3.54 11.04 2.94
C GLN A 47 3.94 11.99 4.05
N LYS A 48 3.41 13.22 3.99
CA LYS A 48 3.53 14.19 5.08
C LYS A 48 2.53 13.83 6.18
N VAL A 49 3.00 13.76 7.41
CA VAL A 49 2.19 13.42 8.57
C VAL A 49 2.39 14.44 9.68
N LYS A 50 1.26 14.86 10.26
CA LYS A 50 1.23 15.78 11.40
C LYS A 50 1.35 15.00 12.70
N ILE A 51 2.40 15.26 13.46
CA ILE A 51 2.59 14.74 14.82
C ILE A 51 1.93 15.72 15.80
N ARG A 52 0.96 15.21 16.58
CA ARG A 52 0.21 15.98 17.59
C ARG A 52 -0.38 17.30 17.06
N GLY A 53 -0.75 17.32 15.78
CA GLY A 53 -1.35 18.48 15.10
C GLY A 53 -0.41 19.66 14.83
N ARG A 54 0.85 19.64 15.30
CA ARG A 54 1.77 20.80 15.23
C ARG A 54 2.94 20.60 14.29
N PHE A 55 3.61 19.45 14.34
CA PHE A 55 4.84 19.23 13.58
C PHE A 55 4.58 18.36 12.35
N THR A 56 5.06 18.78 11.19
CA THR A 56 4.94 17.97 9.96
C THR A 56 6.24 17.22 9.72
N THR A 57 6.17 15.90 9.65
CA THR A 57 7.27 15.03 9.25
C THR A 57 6.93 14.27 7.97
N THR A 58 7.93 13.72 7.31
CA THR A 58 7.76 12.83 6.16
C THR A 58 7.96 11.39 6.61
N GLN A 59 6.99 10.53 6.31
CA GLN A 59 7.07 9.09 6.60
C GLN A 59 6.73 8.27 5.36
N CYS A 60 7.10 6.99 5.35
CA CYS A 60 6.65 6.08 4.31
C CYS A 60 5.12 5.91 4.37
N ARG A 61 4.46 6.04 3.22
CA ARG A 61 3.04 5.78 3.01
C ARG A 61 2.64 4.38 3.45
N PHE A 62 3.50 3.41 3.16
CA PHE A 62 3.27 1.99 3.43
C PHE A 62 3.79 1.53 4.80
N GLY A 63 4.46 2.42 5.55
CA GLY A 63 5.01 2.14 6.88
C GLY A 63 6.29 1.31 6.87
N PHE A 64 7.15 1.49 5.87
CA PHE A 64 8.51 0.91 5.84
C PHE A 64 9.55 1.84 6.47
N PRO A 65 10.61 1.29 7.12
CA PRO A 65 10.81 -0.13 7.41
C PRO A 65 9.82 -0.64 8.48
N ARG A 66 9.25 -1.84 8.26
CA ARG A 66 8.35 -2.47 9.24
C ARG A 66 9.20 -3.07 10.39
N PRO A 67 8.74 -3.01 11.64
CA PRO A 67 9.51 -3.53 12.78
C PRO A 67 9.76 -5.03 12.65
N MET A 68 10.96 -5.47 13.05
CA MET A 68 11.28 -6.89 13.17
C MET A 68 10.63 -7.45 14.43
N LEU A 69 10.00 -8.61 14.30
CA LEU A 69 9.15 -9.19 15.35
C LEU A 69 9.36 -10.70 15.40
N ARG A 70 9.54 -11.24 16.60
CA ARG A 70 9.73 -12.70 16.81
C ARG A 70 8.43 -13.49 16.68
N ARG A 71 7.29 -12.88 17.00
CA ARG A 71 5.96 -13.50 16.96
C ARG A 71 4.93 -12.57 16.34
N THR A 72 3.92 -13.16 15.72
CA THR A 72 2.72 -12.46 15.28
C THR A 72 1.90 -12.08 16.51
N PHE A 73 1.27 -10.91 16.49
CA PHE A 73 0.27 -10.54 17.50
C PHE A 73 -0.87 -9.77 16.84
N VAL A 74 -2.08 -10.04 17.33
CA VAL A 74 -3.32 -9.42 16.89
C VAL A 74 -3.85 -8.60 18.04
N PHE A 75 -4.33 -7.39 17.77
CA PHE A 75 -4.93 -6.57 18.79
C PHE A 75 -6.43 -6.88 18.88
N GLU A 76 -6.90 -7.24 20.08
CA GLU A 76 -8.31 -7.59 20.37
C GLU A 76 -9.29 -6.47 20.06
N ASN A 77 -8.90 -5.21 20.33
CA ASN A 77 -9.81 -4.10 20.15
C ASN A 77 -9.79 -3.61 18.69
N LYS A 78 -10.74 -4.11 17.90
CA LYS A 78 -10.97 -3.72 16.48
C LYS A 78 -11.18 -2.21 16.30
N ASN A 79 -11.67 -1.51 17.34
CA ASN A 79 -11.88 -0.05 17.33
C ASN A 79 -10.63 0.75 17.73
N ARG A 80 -9.61 0.12 18.33
CA ARG A 80 -8.32 0.75 18.61
C ARG A 80 -7.31 0.38 17.53
N ARG A 81 -7.33 1.16 16.45
CA ARG A 81 -6.17 1.21 15.56
C ARG A 81 -5.01 1.84 16.32
N TYR A 82 -4.06 1.04 16.81
CA TYR A 82 -2.89 1.55 17.52
C TYR A 82 -2.12 2.51 16.63
N SER A 83 -1.92 3.72 17.14
CA SER A 83 -1.14 4.78 16.50
C SER A 83 0.24 4.81 17.14
N ILE A 84 1.12 3.91 16.73
CA ILE A 84 2.55 4.10 17.02
C ILE A 84 2.99 5.33 16.19
N PRO A 85 3.60 6.36 16.79
CA PRO A 85 4.10 7.50 16.04
C PRO A 85 5.02 7.03 14.90
N GLY A 86 4.72 7.42 13.66
CA GLY A 86 5.49 6.99 12.48
C GLY A 86 5.05 5.67 11.83
N VAL A 87 4.11 4.93 12.43
CA VAL A 87 3.61 3.65 11.86
C VAL A 87 2.16 3.81 11.43
N THR A 88 1.84 3.24 10.27
CA THR A 88 0.45 3.14 9.83
C THR A 88 -0.37 2.34 10.84
N ARG A 89 -1.54 2.87 11.19
CA ARG A 89 -2.55 2.22 12.03
C ARG A 89 -2.80 0.79 11.54
N ARG A 90 -2.41 -0.22 12.33
CA ARG A 90 -2.56 -1.65 12.01
C ARG A 90 -3.25 -2.39 13.15
N THR A 91 -4.03 -3.40 12.79
CA THR A 91 -4.81 -4.26 13.70
C THR A 91 -4.06 -5.54 14.10
N TYR A 92 -2.96 -5.83 13.42
CA TYR A 92 -2.05 -6.93 13.72
C TYR A 92 -0.66 -6.62 13.18
N PHE A 93 0.33 -7.31 13.70
CA PHE A 93 1.67 -7.36 13.15
C PHE A 93 2.12 -8.82 13.02
N ILE A 94 2.72 -9.16 11.88
CA ILE A 94 3.24 -10.51 11.64
C ILE A 94 4.69 -10.62 12.11
N ALA A 95 5.10 -11.84 12.48
CA ALA A 95 6.50 -12.16 12.73
C ALA A 95 7.35 -11.87 11.48
N ARG A 96 8.49 -11.20 11.66
CA ARG A 96 9.35 -10.67 10.59
C ARG A 96 10.81 -10.67 10.98
N ARG A 97 11.65 -11.23 10.11
CA ARG A 97 13.12 -11.05 10.14
C ARG A 97 13.59 -9.99 9.15
N ALA A 98 12.84 -9.76 8.06
CA ALA A 98 13.13 -8.74 7.07
C ALA A 98 12.16 -7.55 7.18
N SER A 99 12.71 -6.33 7.24
CA SER A 99 11.94 -5.11 7.48
C SER A 99 11.29 -4.51 6.23
N LYS A 100 11.72 -4.94 5.03
CA LYS A 100 11.30 -4.37 3.73
C LYS A 100 10.52 -5.32 2.82
N VAL A 101 10.26 -6.56 3.23
CA VAL A 101 9.45 -7.52 2.44
C VAL A 101 7.97 -7.19 2.64
N ASN A 102 7.18 -7.08 1.57
CA ASN A 102 5.71 -7.00 1.65
C ASN A 102 5.11 -8.31 2.17
N ASN A 103 3.93 -8.25 2.81
CA ASN A 103 3.25 -9.47 3.23
C ASN A 103 2.79 -10.27 2.01
N TYR A 104 2.98 -11.58 2.01
CA TYR A 104 2.52 -12.46 0.94
C TYR A 104 2.07 -13.82 1.46
N ASN A 105 1.34 -14.54 0.62
CA ASN A 105 1.13 -15.98 0.74
C ASN A 105 1.99 -16.67 -0.33
N ALA A 106 2.74 -17.72 0.03
CA ALA A 106 3.68 -18.36 -0.89
C ALA A 106 3.01 -18.94 -2.14
N ALA A 107 1.87 -19.61 -1.99
CA ALA A 107 1.15 -20.21 -3.11
C ALA A 107 0.60 -19.13 -4.06
N ILE A 108 0.00 -18.08 -3.51
CA ILE A 108 -0.53 -16.97 -4.32
C ILE A 108 0.61 -16.24 -5.04
N LEU A 109 1.75 -16.01 -4.38
CA LEU A 109 2.88 -15.32 -4.99
C LEU A 109 3.53 -16.15 -6.10
N LEU A 110 3.66 -17.47 -5.92
CA LEU A 110 4.14 -18.38 -6.97
C LEU A 110 3.23 -18.40 -8.19
N PHE A 111 1.92 -18.33 -7.98
CA PHE A 111 0.94 -18.28 -9.06
C PHE A 111 0.95 -16.92 -9.79
N TRP A 112 0.95 -15.82 -9.03
CA TRP A 112 0.81 -14.46 -9.57
C TRP A 112 2.11 -13.87 -10.12
N LYS A 113 3.26 -14.17 -9.51
CA LYS A 113 4.61 -13.74 -9.93
C LYS A 113 4.81 -12.23 -10.04
N ALA A 114 4.07 -11.44 -9.30
CA ALA A 114 4.24 -9.99 -9.21
C ALA A 114 4.01 -9.49 -7.78
N ASN A 115 4.26 -8.21 -7.51
CA ASN A 115 4.07 -7.62 -6.18
C ASN A 115 2.62 -7.78 -5.70
N ILE A 116 2.43 -8.30 -4.49
CA ILE A 116 1.12 -8.41 -3.84
C ILE A 116 1.23 -7.81 -2.43
N ASP A 117 0.26 -7.00 -2.00
CA ASP A 117 0.20 -6.57 -0.59
C ASP A 117 -0.97 -7.28 0.10
N LEU A 118 -0.72 -8.50 0.62
CA LEU A 118 -1.76 -9.32 1.23
C LEU A 118 -1.96 -8.93 2.70
N GLN A 119 -3.20 -8.66 3.10
CA GLN A 119 -3.52 -8.22 4.46
C GLN A 119 -4.70 -8.98 5.03
N TYR A 120 -4.57 -9.44 6.27
CA TYR A 120 -5.71 -9.88 7.08
C TYR A 120 -6.58 -8.68 7.45
N VAL A 121 -7.88 -8.81 7.26
CA VAL A 121 -8.87 -7.77 7.53
C VAL A 121 -9.80 -8.29 8.63
N PRO A 122 -9.69 -7.82 9.88
CA PRO A 122 -10.52 -8.27 11.01
C PRO A 122 -11.96 -7.70 10.99
N ALA A 123 -12.37 -7.13 9.85
CA ALA A 123 -13.51 -6.24 9.73
C ALA A 123 -14.83 -7.01 9.51
N ASP A 124 -15.94 -6.31 9.73
CA ASP A 124 -17.26 -6.81 9.37
C ASP A 124 -17.42 -6.80 7.83
N ALA A 125 -18.35 -7.60 7.30
CA ALA A 125 -18.64 -7.67 5.87
C ALA A 125 -18.91 -6.28 5.27
N THR A 126 -19.52 -5.37 6.04
CA THR A 126 -19.77 -3.98 5.64
C THR A 126 -18.50 -3.20 5.30
N ASP A 127 -17.40 -3.38 6.03
CA ASP A 127 -16.14 -2.70 5.75
C ASP A 127 -15.51 -3.19 4.44
N ILE A 128 -15.65 -4.49 4.15
CA ILE A 128 -15.19 -5.10 2.91
C ILE A 128 -16.00 -4.55 1.73
N VAL A 129 -17.33 -4.53 1.86
CA VAL A 129 -18.24 -3.98 0.84
C VAL A 129 -17.94 -2.50 0.61
N ASN A 130 -17.80 -1.70 1.65
CA ASN A 130 -17.44 -0.29 1.55
C ASN A 130 -16.09 -0.09 0.85
N TYR A 131 -15.10 -0.92 1.18
CA TYR A 131 -13.80 -0.87 0.54
C TYR A 131 -13.91 -1.15 -0.97
N ILE A 132 -14.49 -2.28 -1.36
CA ILE A 132 -14.68 -2.66 -2.77
C ILE A 132 -15.45 -1.56 -3.50
N THR A 133 -16.59 -1.12 -2.94
CA THR A 133 -17.43 -0.08 -3.52
C THR A 133 -16.66 1.22 -3.74
N SER A 134 -15.83 1.63 -2.76
CA SER A 134 -15.02 2.85 -2.87
C SER A 134 -13.99 2.79 -4.00
N TYR A 135 -13.46 1.61 -4.30
CA TYR A 135 -12.50 1.40 -5.39
C TYR A 135 -13.19 1.30 -6.74
N THR A 136 -14.28 0.55 -6.85
CA THR A 136 -15.06 0.43 -8.09
C THR A 136 -15.63 1.79 -8.51
N THR A 137 -16.08 2.62 -7.55
CA THR A 137 -16.65 3.95 -7.82
C THR A 137 -15.61 5.07 -7.91
N LYS A 138 -14.30 4.75 -7.79
CA LYS A 138 -13.24 5.77 -7.72
C LYS A 138 -13.18 6.65 -8.98
N GLY A 139 -13.37 6.06 -10.16
CA GLY A 139 -13.37 6.78 -11.43
C GLY A 139 -14.54 7.78 -11.52
N GLU A 140 -15.72 7.38 -11.05
CA GLU A 140 -16.92 8.22 -11.05
C GLU A 140 -16.78 9.42 -10.11
N LYS A 141 -16.21 9.19 -8.92
CA LYS A 141 -15.91 10.28 -7.97
C LYS A 141 -14.96 11.29 -8.58
N ALA A 142 -13.88 10.82 -9.20
CA ALA A 142 -12.90 11.70 -9.87
C ALA A 142 -13.53 12.50 -11.02
N LYS A 143 -14.45 11.91 -11.79
CA LYS A 143 -15.19 12.60 -12.85
C LYS A 143 -16.10 13.69 -12.29
N LYS A 144 -16.92 13.37 -11.27
CA LYS A 144 -17.81 14.33 -10.61
C LYS A 144 -17.04 15.50 -9.98
N ASP A 145 -15.88 15.24 -9.38
CA ASP A 145 -15.04 16.30 -8.79
C ASP A 145 -14.47 17.24 -9.86
N ARG A 146 -14.06 16.70 -11.03
CA ARG A 146 -13.65 17.51 -12.19
C ARG A 146 -14.80 18.35 -12.73
N GLU A 147 -16.01 17.79 -12.83
CA GLU A 147 -17.20 18.51 -13.31
C GLU A 147 -17.62 19.62 -12.34
N ARG A 148 -17.55 19.39 -11.02
CA ARG A 148 -17.80 20.41 -9.98
C ARG A 148 -16.81 21.56 -10.04
N GLN A 149 -15.52 21.27 -10.23
CA GLN A 149 -14.49 22.29 -10.38
C GLN A 149 -14.72 23.13 -11.65
N HIS A 150 -15.01 22.51 -12.79
CA HIS A 150 -15.35 23.25 -14.01
C HIS A 150 -16.66 24.04 -13.90
N GLY A 151 -17.66 23.51 -13.17
CA GLY A 151 -18.92 24.21 -12.89
C GLY A 151 -18.74 25.42 -11.98
N GLN A 152 -17.89 25.34 -10.96
CA GLN A 152 -17.53 26.48 -10.09
C GLN A 152 -16.72 27.54 -10.85
N VAL A 153 -15.79 27.13 -11.72
CA VAL A 153 -15.03 28.07 -12.59
C VAL A 153 -15.95 28.79 -13.57
N ARG A 154 -17.01 28.14 -14.07
CA ARG A 154 -18.01 28.77 -14.94
C ARG A 154 -18.91 29.79 -14.23
N ASN A 155 -19.15 29.62 -12.92
CA ASN A 155 -20.06 30.47 -12.16
C ASN A 155 -19.37 31.64 -11.42
N GLY A 156 -18.02 31.64 -11.31
CA GLY A 156 -17.23 32.73 -10.75
C GLY A 156 -16.48 33.51 -11.82
N ARG A 157 -17.05 34.61 -12.33
CA ARG A 157 -16.29 35.56 -13.15
C ARG A 157 -15.31 36.34 -12.25
N ASN A 158 -14.05 36.36 -12.70
CA ASN A 158 -12.87 37.09 -12.21
C ASN A 158 -12.23 36.66 -10.88
N VAL A 159 -11.23 35.76 -10.97
CA VAL A 159 -9.91 35.97 -10.35
C VAL A 159 -8.82 35.41 -11.28
N HIS A 160 -7.78 36.21 -11.48
CA HIS A 160 -6.57 36.03 -12.28
C HIS A 160 -6.13 34.56 -12.55
N ILE A 161 -6.07 34.17 -13.82
CA ILE A 161 -5.53 32.89 -14.28
C ILE A 161 -4.00 32.99 -14.27
N GLN A 162 -3.34 32.49 -13.23
CA GLN A 162 -1.99 31.96 -13.41
C GLN A 162 -2.13 30.54 -13.96
N SER A 163 -1.83 30.39 -15.24
CA SER A 163 -1.77 29.12 -15.95
C SER A 163 -0.68 28.24 -15.32
N PHE A 164 -1.07 27.31 -14.46
CA PHE A 164 -0.21 26.20 -14.08
C PHE A 164 -0.25 25.18 -15.22
N VAL A 165 0.73 25.23 -16.12
CA VAL A 165 0.93 24.21 -17.17
C VAL A 165 1.58 22.99 -16.51
N PRO A 166 0.92 21.82 -16.42
CA PRO A 166 1.59 20.60 -16.02
C PRO A 166 2.36 20.07 -17.23
N ASN A 167 3.65 20.34 -17.26
CA ASN A 167 4.57 19.88 -18.30
C ASN A 167 4.89 18.40 -18.09
N TRP A 168 4.01 17.48 -18.52
CA TRP A 168 4.26 16.02 -18.50
C TRP A 168 3.47 15.26 -19.59
N ILE A 169 3.32 15.84 -20.78
CA ILE A 169 2.96 15.12 -22.01
C ILE A 169 3.88 15.63 -23.12
N GLY A 170 5.06 15.02 -23.23
CA GLY A 170 6.05 15.34 -24.26
C GLY A 170 7.21 14.36 -24.37
N HIS A 171 7.21 13.24 -23.63
CA HIS A 171 8.38 12.34 -23.56
C HIS A 171 8.04 10.85 -23.75
N LEU A 172 7.02 10.54 -24.57
CA LEU A 172 6.70 9.17 -25.00
C LEU A 172 6.20 9.13 -26.45
N GLN A 173 6.90 9.82 -27.35
CA GLN A 173 6.75 9.61 -28.80
C GLN A 173 8.06 9.87 -29.55
N GLN A 174 9.16 9.28 -29.08
CA GLN A 174 10.44 9.32 -29.79
C GLN A 174 11.42 8.21 -29.33
N GLU A 175 10.95 6.98 -29.13
CA GLU A 175 11.84 5.81 -29.11
C GLU A 175 11.18 4.65 -29.86
N GLY A 176 11.16 4.80 -31.18
CA GLY A 176 10.81 3.77 -32.14
C GLY A 176 11.77 3.87 -33.31
N ASN A 177 13.04 3.53 -33.09
CA ASN A 177 13.98 3.22 -34.16
C ASN A 177 15.16 2.38 -33.61
N TRP A 178 15.06 1.07 -33.72
CA TRP A 178 16.21 0.16 -33.60
C TRP A 178 16.37 -0.57 -34.93
N SER A 179 17.29 -0.07 -35.76
CA SER A 179 17.87 -0.81 -36.88
C SER A 179 19.28 -0.31 -37.13
N SER A 180 20.25 -1.02 -36.55
CA SER A 180 21.52 -1.49 -37.13
C SER A 180 22.36 -2.12 -36.02
#